data_AF-A0A820MTU0-F1
#
_entry.id   AF-A0A820MTU0-F1
#
_cell.length_a   1.000
_cell.length_b   1.000
_cell.length_c   1.000
_cell.angle_alpha   90.00
_cell.angle_beta   90.00
_cell.angle_gamma   90.00
#
_symmetry.space_group_name_H-M   'P 1'
#
loop_
_entity.id
_entity.type
_entity.pdbx_description
1 polymer ?
#
loop_
_entity_poly.entity_id
_entity_poly.type
_entity_poly.pdbx_seq_one_letter_code
_entity_poly.pdbx_strand_id
1 'polypeptide(L)'
;IEAYPPSDSITSITICLSIEPNGQYSLLCSGDQLHAESQFSCWGLAFPQSSIDPKELNNYCLLIAEQCQQRHIYGYIDIDFITFIDRKTDKQNIWVTDLSIGYSEHLSLFHVMKYITTGQFNSVTHSFIVKTKQPKQRLRNWQNGAPEYIVKVKKT
;
A
#
# COMPACT_ATOMS: atom_id res chain seq x y z
N ILE A 1 24.13 4.37 22.03
CA ILE A 1 24.22 5.14 20.77
C ILE A 1 22.99 4.74 19.99
N GLU A 2 22.05 5.66 19.80
CA GLU A 2 20.83 5.43 19.04
C GLU A 2 21.05 5.96 17.62
N ALA A 3 20.65 5.20 16.61
CA ALA A 3 20.83 5.60 15.22
C ALA A 3 19.79 6.68 14.88
N TYR A 4 20.25 7.92 14.67
CA TYR A 4 19.41 9.03 14.25
C TYR A 4 19.68 9.34 12.78
N PRO A 5 18.67 9.30 11.89
CA PRO A 5 18.88 9.63 10.48
C PRO A 5 19.26 11.13 10.35
N PRO A 6 20.23 11.48 9.49
CA PRO A 6 20.70 12.87 9.33
C PRO A 6 19.73 13.72 8.49
N SER A 7 18.43 13.63 8.76
CA SER A 7 17.36 14.36 8.06
C SER A 7 16.24 14.71 9.04
N ASP A 8 15.64 15.89 8.84
CA ASP A 8 14.45 16.32 9.59
C ASP A 8 13.15 15.76 8.99
N SER A 9 13.21 15.27 7.74
CA SER A 9 12.11 14.64 7.04
C SER A 9 12.37 13.15 6.91
N ILE A 10 11.58 12.36 7.63
CA ILE A 10 11.71 10.91 7.79
C ILE A 10 10.33 10.33 7.51
N THR A 11 10.27 9.30 6.68
CA THR A 11 9.05 8.51 6.48
C THR A 11 9.31 7.08 6.91
N SER A 12 8.41 6.49 7.70
CA SER A 12 8.50 5.09 8.10
C SER A 12 7.54 4.25 7.29
N ILE A 13 7.94 3.03 6.94
CA ILE A 13 7.18 2.09 6.12
C ILE A 13 7.20 0.74 6.84
N THR A 14 6.07 0.05 6.86
CA THR A 14 5.99 -1.34 7.31
C THR A 14 5.67 -2.25 6.13
N ILE A 15 6.43 -3.34 5.99
CA ILE A 15 6.17 -4.42 5.05
C ILE A 15 5.81 -5.69 5.82
N CYS A 16 4.73 -6.34 5.41
CA CYS A 16 4.26 -7.59 6.01
C CYS A 16 4.61 -8.76 5.08
N LEU A 17 5.39 -9.72 5.57
CA LEU A 17 5.81 -10.93 4.87
C LEU A 17 5.22 -12.19 5.52
N SER A 18 5.14 -13.27 4.76
CA SER A 18 5.07 -14.64 5.29
C SER A 18 6.18 -15.48 4.70
N ILE A 19 6.88 -16.24 5.53
CA ILE A 19 7.88 -17.23 5.13
C ILE A 19 7.37 -18.62 5.49
N GLU A 20 7.14 -19.46 4.49
CA GLU A 20 6.70 -20.83 4.67
C GLU A 20 7.87 -21.76 5.05
N PRO A 21 7.62 -22.89 5.74
CA PRO A 21 8.68 -23.86 6.08
C PRO A 21 9.43 -24.45 4.88
N ASN A 22 8.82 -24.43 3.69
CA ASN A 22 9.45 -24.85 2.43
C ASN A 22 10.45 -23.79 1.87
N GLY A 23 10.57 -22.62 2.51
CA GLY A 23 11.44 -21.54 2.10
C GLY A 23 10.81 -20.51 1.17
N GLN A 24 9.57 -20.70 0.73
CA GLN A 24 8.87 -19.70 -0.08
C GLN A 24 8.45 -18.53 0.80
N TYR A 25 8.73 -17.31 0.34
CA TYR A 25 8.22 -16.11 1.00
C TYR A 25 7.19 -15.40 0.11
N SER A 26 6.28 -14.67 0.75
CA SER A 26 5.28 -13.84 0.08
C SER A 26 5.19 -12.48 0.76
N LEU A 27 5.19 -11.42 -0.03
CA LEU A 27 4.91 -10.07 0.44
C LEU A 27 3.38 -9.86 0.44
N LEU A 28 2.81 -9.71 1.63
CA LEU A 28 1.37 -9.72 1.87
C LEU A 28 0.78 -8.32 1.86
N CYS A 29 1.45 -7.37 2.53
CA CYS A 29 1.08 -5.97 2.53
C CYS A 29 2.29 -5.04 2.63
N SER A 30 2.07 -3.77 2.28
CA SER A 30 3.02 -2.69 2.48
C SER A 30 2.25 -1.44 2.86
N GLY A 31 2.74 -0.62 3.78
CA GLY A 31 2.06 0.62 4.15
C GLY A 31 2.99 1.67 4.72
N ASP A 32 2.71 2.94 4.41
CA ASP A 32 3.38 4.08 5.03
C ASP A 32 2.82 4.29 6.43
N GLN A 33 3.69 4.38 7.44
CA GLN A 33 3.27 4.61 8.82
C GLN A 33 2.73 6.03 9.00
N LEU A 34 1.56 6.12 9.61
CA LEU A 34 0.94 7.37 10.03
C LEU A 34 1.34 7.64 11.47
N HIS A 35 2.29 8.56 11.64
CA HIS A 35 2.78 8.95 12.95
C HIS A 35 1.84 9.92 13.66
N ALA A 36 1.81 9.79 14.98
CA ALA A 36 1.04 10.61 15.90
C ALA A 36 1.77 11.92 16.25
N GLU A 37 1.64 12.38 17.50
CA GLU A 37 2.39 13.49 18.09
C GLU A 37 3.92 13.29 18.06
N SER A 38 4.41 12.06 17.86
CA SER A 38 5.84 11.76 17.76
C SER A 38 6.14 10.70 16.68
N GLN A 39 7.37 10.72 16.16
CA GLN A 39 7.89 9.77 15.17
C GLN A 39 8.05 8.34 15.71
N PHE A 40 7.83 8.15 17.02
CA PHE A 40 7.95 6.86 17.69
C PHE A 40 6.58 6.23 18.00
N SER A 41 5.49 6.91 17.65
CA SER A 41 4.14 6.45 17.90
C SER A 41 3.35 6.41 16.59
N CYS A 42 3.13 5.19 16.10
CA CYS A 42 2.36 4.94 14.89
C CYS A 42 0.87 4.73 15.25
N TRP A 43 -0.04 5.42 14.57
CA TRP A 43 -1.49 5.22 14.68
C TRP A 43 -2.03 4.18 13.70
N GLY A 44 -1.30 3.89 12.63
CA GLY A 44 -1.72 2.94 11.61
C GLY A 44 -0.96 3.12 10.31
N LEU A 45 -1.45 2.47 9.25
CA LEU A 45 -0.79 2.45 7.95
C LEU A 45 -1.69 3.02 6.86
N ALA A 46 -1.10 3.80 5.95
CA ALA A 46 -1.67 4.07 4.64
C ALA A 46 -1.26 2.95 3.67
N PHE A 47 -2.25 2.19 3.18
CA PHE A 47 -2.01 1.08 2.27
C PHE A 47 -2.33 1.45 0.81
N PRO A 48 -1.52 1.02 -0.18
CA PRO A 48 -0.17 0.49 -0.03
C PRO A 48 0.85 1.60 0.26
N GLN A 49 2.09 1.26 0.60
CA GLN A 49 3.17 2.26 0.70
C GLN A 49 3.44 2.91 -0.66
N SER A 50 3.81 4.18 -0.66
CA SER A 50 4.17 4.95 -1.86
C SER A 50 5.48 5.73 -1.74
N SER A 51 6.17 5.61 -0.61
CA SER A 51 7.35 6.41 -0.26
C SER A 51 8.66 5.88 -0.83
N ILE A 52 8.75 4.59 -1.14
CA ILE A 52 9.96 3.94 -1.67
C ILE A 52 9.64 3.21 -2.98
N ASP A 53 10.60 3.21 -3.91
CA ASP A 53 10.50 2.45 -5.16
C ASP A 53 10.25 0.95 -4.87
N PRO A 54 9.17 0.37 -5.42
CA PRO A 54 8.83 -1.05 -5.25
C PRO A 54 9.97 -2.03 -5.56
N LYS A 55 10.85 -1.71 -6.52
CA LYS A 55 11.95 -2.62 -6.87
C LYS A 55 13.01 -2.67 -5.78
N GLU A 56 13.37 -1.52 -5.21
CA GLU A 56 14.32 -1.46 -4.10
C GLU A 56 13.78 -2.20 -2.87
N LEU A 57 12.52 -1.95 -2.49
CA LEU A 57 11.88 -2.64 -1.37
C LEU A 57 11.81 -4.15 -1.56
N ASN A 58 11.42 -4.62 -2.76
CA ASN A 58 11.37 -6.04 -3.04
C ASN A 58 12.75 -6.71 -2.94
N ASN A 59 13.82 -6.03 -3.37
CA ASN A 59 15.19 -6.54 -3.22
C ASN A 59 15.58 -6.66 -1.73
N TYR A 60 15.28 -5.66 -0.90
CA TYR A 60 15.54 -5.75 0.53
C TYR A 60 14.73 -6.87 1.20
N CYS A 61 13.44 -7.00 0.86
CA CYS A 61 12.59 -8.06 1.39
C CYS A 61 13.10 -9.46 1.01
N LEU A 62 13.56 -9.64 -0.23
CA LEU A 62 14.19 -10.88 -0.68
C LEU A 62 15.42 -11.23 0.17
N LEU A 63 16.35 -10.29 0.34
CA LEU A 63 17.56 -10.51 1.13
C LEU A 63 17.22 -10.84 2.58
N ILE A 64 16.27 -10.14 3.19
CA ILE A 64 15.84 -10.40 4.57
C ILE A 64 15.18 -11.79 4.66
N ALA A 65 14.31 -12.15 3.71
CA ALA A 65 13.65 -13.45 3.69
C ALA A 65 14.66 -14.60 3.56
N GLU A 66 15.67 -14.47 2.69
CA GLU A 66 16.78 -15.44 2.58
C GLU A 66 17.55 -15.58 3.89
N GLN A 67 17.82 -14.46 4.57
CA GLN A 67 18.51 -14.47 5.86
C GLN A 67 17.67 -15.09 6.99
N CYS A 68 16.36 -14.87 6.99
CA CYS A 68 15.43 -15.52 7.91
C CYS A 68 15.36 -17.03 7.66
N GLN A 69 15.28 -17.44 6.39
CA GLN A 69 15.27 -18.85 5.99
C GLN A 69 16.53 -19.59 6.45
N GLN A 70 17.72 -18.99 6.26
CA GLN A 70 19.00 -19.54 6.71
C GLN A 70 19.07 -19.74 8.23
N ARG A 71 18.27 -18.98 8.99
CA ARG A 71 18.17 -19.06 10.47
C ARG A 71 16.96 -19.86 10.95
N HIS A 72 16.24 -20.52 10.05
CA HIS A 72 15.03 -21.27 10.36
C HIS A 72 13.92 -20.42 11.02
N ILE A 73 13.83 -19.14 10.63
CA ILE A 73 12.75 -18.24 11.04
C ILE A 73 11.62 -18.32 10.01
N TYR A 74 10.45 -18.78 10.45
CA TYR A 74 9.27 -19.00 9.61
C TYR A 74 8.03 -18.35 10.23
N GLY A 75 7.02 -18.12 9.41
CA GLY A 75 5.76 -17.50 9.81
C GLY A 75 5.63 -16.08 9.29
N TYR A 76 4.77 -15.29 9.94
CA TYR A 76 4.53 -13.89 9.59
C TYR A 76 5.62 -13.00 10.18
N ILE A 77 6.07 -12.03 9.39
CA ILE A 77 7.13 -11.10 9.77
C ILE A 77 6.73 -9.71 9.28
N ASP A 78 6.77 -8.74 10.18
CA ASP A 78 6.73 -7.34 9.83
C ASP A 78 8.15 -6.77 9.81
N ILE A 79 8.46 -5.99 8.80
CA ILE A 79 9.74 -5.30 8.65
C ILE A 79 9.46 -3.81 8.57
N ASP A 80 10.11 -3.06 9.47
CA ASP A 80 10.04 -1.61 9.47
C ASP A 80 11.26 -1.01 8.77
N PHE A 81 10.96 -0.10 7.86
CA PHE A 81 11.91 0.71 7.13
C PHE A 81 11.73 2.17 7.49
N ILE A 82 12.84 2.90 7.43
CA ILE A 82 12.86 4.35 7.45
C ILE A 82 13.50 4.83 6.16
N THR A 83 12.88 5.83 5.52
CA THR A 83 13.49 6.53 4.39
C THR A 83 13.60 8.02 4.63
N PHE A 84 14.69 8.60 4.14
CA PHE A 84 14.99 10.03 4.23
C PHE A 84 15.93 10.44 3.10
N ILE A 85 15.98 11.74 2.81
CA ILE A 85 16.90 12.31 1.83
C ILE A 85 18.16 12.78 2.58
N ASP A 86 19.33 12.27 2.20
CA ASP A 86 20.60 12.75 2.75
C ASP A 86 21.00 14.07 2.10
N ARG A 87 21.03 15.14 2.90
CA ARG A 87 21.38 16.50 2.46
C ARG A 87 22.76 16.61 1.80
N LYS A 88 23.70 15.70 2.10
CA LYS A 88 25.05 15.75 1.53
C LYS A 88 25.12 15.15 0.13
N THR A 89 24.35 14.09 -0.11
CA THR A 89 24.38 13.32 -1.36
C THR A 89 23.19 13.58 -2.27
N ASP A 90 22.15 14.22 -1.73
CA ASP A 90 20.84 14.45 -2.36
C ASP A 90 20.18 13.13 -2.83
N LYS A 91 20.48 12.03 -2.14
CA LYS A 91 19.95 10.70 -2.44
C LYS A 91 18.97 10.26 -1.36
N GLN A 92 17.94 9.54 -1.79
CA GLN A 92 17.06 8.80 -0.90
C GLN A 92 17.83 7.63 -0.32
N ASN A 93 17.90 7.57 1.00
CA ASN A 93 18.45 6.45 1.75
C ASN A 93 17.31 5.68 2.43
N ILE A 94 17.55 4.38 2.61
CA ILE A 94 16.60 3.45 3.22
C ILE A 94 17.33 2.67 4.29
N TRP A 95 16.81 2.70 5.51
CA TRP A 95 17.31 1.94 6.66
C TRP A 95 16.27 0.92 7.08
N VAL A 96 16.72 -0.28 7.44
CA VAL A 96 15.90 -1.29 8.11
C VAL A 96 16.06 -1.05 9.61
N THR A 97 14.96 -0.84 10.32
CA THR A 97 15.00 -0.43 11.73
C THR A 97 14.49 -1.49 12.69
N ASP A 98 13.48 -2.26 12.29
CA ASP A 98 12.94 -3.32 13.13
C ASP A 98 12.46 -4.53 12.31
N LEU A 99 12.42 -5.68 12.97
CA LEU A 99 11.86 -6.92 12.44
C LEU A 99 11.09 -7.61 13.56
N SER A 100 9.77 -7.69 13.38
CA SER A 100 8.84 -8.27 14.35
C SER A 100 8.25 -9.58 13.82
N ILE A 101 8.39 -10.66 14.58
CA ILE A 101 7.87 -11.98 14.19
C ILE A 101 6.49 -12.18 14.82
N GLY A 102 5.51 -12.55 14.00
CA GLY A 102 4.16 -12.82 14.43
C GLY A 102 3.12 -12.27 13.45
N TYR A 103 1.87 -12.71 13.63
CA TYR A 103 0.76 -12.17 12.87
C TYR A 103 0.35 -10.83 13.47
N SER A 104 0.50 -9.75 12.71
CA SER A 104 0.32 -8.40 13.22
C SER A 104 -1.08 -7.83 13.03
N GLU A 105 -1.35 -6.76 13.76
CA GLU A 105 -2.55 -5.95 13.61
C GLU A 105 -2.59 -5.26 12.24
N HIS A 106 -1.43 -4.87 11.70
CA HIS A 106 -1.29 -4.29 10.37
C HIS A 106 -1.79 -5.24 9.28
N LEU A 107 -1.33 -6.50 9.34
CA LEU A 107 -1.78 -7.54 8.41
C LEU A 107 -3.27 -7.85 8.58
N SER A 108 -3.76 -7.84 9.81
CA SER A 108 -5.20 -8.01 10.11
C SER A 108 -6.04 -6.91 9.46
N LEU A 109 -5.65 -5.66 9.65
CA LEU A 109 -6.33 -4.49 9.09
C LEU A 109 -6.32 -4.52 7.57
N PHE A 110 -5.19 -4.91 6.97
CA PHE A 110 -5.08 -5.09 5.53
C PHE A 110 -6.06 -6.15 5.01
N HIS A 111 -6.23 -7.28 5.70
CA HIS A 111 -7.21 -8.30 5.31
C HIS A 111 -8.65 -7.79 5.36
N VAL A 112 -9.01 -7.01 6.39
CA VAL A 112 -10.34 -6.37 6.48
C VAL A 112 -10.55 -5.40 5.31
N MET A 113 -9.57 -4.55 5.02
CA MET A 113 -9.62 -3.61 3.90
C MET A 113 -9.72 -4.32 2.55
N LYS A 114 -8.96 -5.40 2.35
CA LYS A 114 -9.05 -6.27 1.17
C LYS A 114 -10.43 -6.91 1.03
N TYR A 115 -11.01 -7.38 2.13
CA TYR A 115 -12.34 -7.98 2.14
C TYR A 115 -13.43 -6.99 1.76
N ILE A 116 -13.42 -5.78 2.35
CA ILE A 116 -14.42 -4.73 2.10
C ILE A 116 -14.34 -4.21 0.66
N THR A 117 -13.12 -3.95 0.17
CA THR A 117 -12.90 -3.36 -1.15
C THR A 117 -12.97 -4.39 -2.28
N THR A 118 -12.87 -5.68 -1.96
CA THR A 118 -12.60 -6.78 -2.92
C THR A 118 -11.37 -6.53 -3.80
N GLY A 119 -10.45 -5.68 -3.31
CA GLY A 119 -9.26 -5.29 -4.03
C GLY A 119 -8.20 -6.39 -4.03
N GLN A 120 -7.22 -6.22 -4.90
CA GLN A 120 -6.06 -7.10 -5.00
C GLN A 120 -4.79 -6.28 -4.87
N PHE A 121 -3.89 -6.76 -4.02
CA PHE A 121 -2.57 -6.17 -3.86
C PHE A 121 -1.58 -6.86 -4.79
N ASN A 122 -0.81 -6.07 -5.51
CA ASN A 122 0.29 -6.55 -6.33
C ASN A 122 1.60 -6.28 -5.59
N SER A 123 2.27 -7.34 -5.16
CA SER A 123 3.54 -7.27 -4.42
C SER A 123 4.70 -6.72 -5.24
N VAL A 124 4.67 -6.89 -6.57
CA VAL A 124 5.77 -6.43 -7.45
C VAL A 124 5.73 -4.91 -7.62
N THR A 125 4.53 -4.35 -7.78
CA THR A 125 4.34 -2.92 -8.04
C THR A 125 3.91 -2.12 -6.82
N HIS A 126 3.65 -2.79 -5.69
CA HIS A 126 3.05 -2.22 -4.49
C HIS A 126 1.76 -1.43 -4.79
N SER A 127 0.95 -1.91 -5.74
CA SER A 127 -0.30 -1.25 -6.11
C SER A 127 -1.50 -2.02 -5.58
N PHE A 128 -2.52 -1.32 -5.09
CA PHE A 128 -3.78 -1.91 -4.66
C PHE A 128 -4.90 -1.61 -5.67
N ILE A 129 -5.38 -2.66 -6.34
CA ILE A 129 -6.31 -2.53 -7.47
C ILE A 129 -7.72 -2.88 -7.00
N VAL A 130 -8.63 -1.92 -7.09
CA VAL A 130 -10.06 -2.08 -6.76
C VAL A 130 -10.89 -2.05 -8.03
N LYS A 131 -11.71 -3.09 -8.26
CA LYS A 131 -12.62 -3.12 -9.40
C LYS A 131 -13.82 -2.21 -9.11
N THR A 132 -13.93 -1.10 -9.84
CA THR A 132 -15.12 -0.25 -9.76
C THR A 132 -16.24 -0.87 -10.60
N LYS A 133 -17.46 -0.96 -10.03
CA LYS A 133 -18.64 -1.28 -10.84
C LYS A 133 -18.89 -0.10 -11.77
N GLN A 134 -18.81 -0.32 -13.08
CA GLN A 134 -19.16 0.73 -14.03
C GLN A 134 -20.58 1.23 -13.73
N PRO A 135 -20.81 2.56 -13.72
CA PRO A 135 -22.15 3.09 -13.54
C PRO A 135 -23.00 2.55 -14.68
N LYS A 136 -24.03 1.74 -14.35
CA LYS A 136 -25.03 1.34 -15.35
C LYS A 136 -25.60 2.63 -15.92
N GLN A 137 -25.34 2.88 -17.20
CA GLN A 137 -25.93 3.99 -17.93
C GLN A 137 -27.44 3.79 -17.86
N ARG A 138 -28.12 4.49 -16.95
CA ARG A 138 -29.59 4.55 -16.94
C ARG A 138 -29.96 5.28 -18.22
N LEU A 139 -30.30 4.55 -19.27
CA LEU A 139 -31.02 5.10 -20.42
C LEU A 139 -32.27 5.77 -19.87
N ARG A 140 -32.26 7.11 -19.80
CA ARG A 140 -33.42 7.90 -19.42
C ARG A 140 -34.40 7.84 -20.59
N ASN A 141 -35.34 6.91 -20.54
CA ASN A 141 -36.44 6.78 -21.51
C ASN A 141 -37.47 7.94 -21.39
N TRP A 142 -37.01 9.19 -21.39
CA TRP A 142 -37.86 10.37 -21.28
C TRP A 142 -38.28 10.97 -22.64
N GLN A 143 -37.95 10.32 -23.76
CA GLN A 143 -38.20 10.87 -25.10
C GLN A 143 -39.36 10.21 -25.87
N ASN A 144 -40.05 9.20 -25.32
CA ASN A 144 -41.09 8.47 -26.06
C ASN A 144 -42.53 8.92 -25.73
N GLY A 145 -42.72 10.05 -25.05
CA GLY A 145 -44.04 10.48 -24.54
C GLY A 145 -44.44 11.92 -24.84
N ALA A 146 -43.64 12.70 -25.56
CA ALA A 146 -44.01 14.08 -25.91
C ALA A 146 -44.81 14.08 -27.23
N PRO A 147 -46.08 14.53 -27.26
CA PRO A 147 -46.81 14.70 -28.51
C PRO A 147 -46.13 15.79 -29.35
N GLU A 148 -45.83 15.49 -30.61
CA GLU A 148 -45.30 16.46 -31.57
C GLU A 148 -46.33 17.58 -31.81
N TYR A 149 -45.98 18.81 -31.45
CA TYR A 149 -46.77 20.00 -31.82
C TYR A 149 -46.22 20.60 -33.12
N ILE A 150 -47.06 20.57 -34.17
CA ILE A 150 -46.77 21.24 -35.44
C ILE A 150 -47.07 22.73 -35.31
N VAL A 151 -46.03 23.55 -35.32
CA VAL A 151 -46.17 25.01 -35.37
C VAL A 151 -46.55 25.43 -36.80
N LYS A 152 -47.81 25.82 -37.01
CA LYS A 152 -48.23 26.43 -38.29
C LYS A 152 -47.77 27.88 -38.34
N VAL A 153 -46.75 28.15 -39.15
CA VAL A 153 -46.30 29.52 -39.46
C VAL A 153 -47.32 30.17 -40.40
N LYS A 154 -48.01 31.22 -39.93
CA LYS A 154 -48.85 32.09 -40.77
C LYS A 154 -47.92 32.90 -41.69
N LYS A 155 -48.05 32.72 -43.01
CA LYS A 155 -47.45 33.63 -44.00
C LYS A 155 -48.33 34.88 -44.11
N THR A 156 -47.72 36.04 -43.89
CA THR A 156 -48.20 37.36 -44.31
C THR A 156 -48.27 37.47 -45.82
#